data_AF-A0AAD7TIX3-F1
#
_entry.id   AF-A0AAD7TIX3-F1
#
_cell.length_a   1.000
_cell.length_b   1.000
_cell.length_c   1.000
_cell.angle_alpha   90.00
_cell.angle_beta   90.00
_cell.angle_gamma   90.00
#
_symmetry.space_group_name_H-M   'P 1'
#
loop_
_entity.id
_entity.type
_entity.pdbx_description
1 polymer ?
#
loop_
_entity_poly.entity_id
_entity_poly.type
_entity_poly.pdbx_seq_one_letter_code
_entity_poly.pdbx_strand_id
1 'polypeptide(L)'
;MLKVLLFPPDEDAPRVVETECEIYTDEDVDQGDETHEVRIGTTLLGTSTVTAIPIGPIAFSADSSNGSGPPTRLYLAFDASIQGPTSSQPLNRAALRITDDDQPHRPWRGPLVGFRAREPVRTHRQFVDVGPQDVAAFATGLNSRAPPPHFLTWREMPPDEVLEDIVMRVLLEALSRDAEASRARGNPMLDLSKDHDQNAGLREFRLSGATGTTTTSSAR
;
A
#
# COMPACT_ATOMS: atom_id res chain seq x y z
N MET A 1 -0.22 -21.32 -0.22
CA MET A 1 0.46 -20.84 -1.45
C MET A 1 -0.59 -20.27 -2.38
N LEU A 2 -0.32 -19.11 -2.97
CA LEU A 2 -1.18 -18.43 -3.95
C LEU A 2 -0.46 -18.38 -5.29
N LYS A 3 -1.17 -18.64 -6.39
CA LYS A 3 -0.63 -18.46 -7.74
C LYS A 3 -0.89 -17.05 -8.23
N VAL A 4 0.19 -16.41 -8.68
CA VAL A 4 0.19 -15.08 -9.31
C VAL A 4 0.89 -15.14 -10.67
N LEU A 5 0.64 -14.16 -11.53
CA LEU A 5 1.22 -14.07 -12.86
C LEU A 5 2.34 -13.03 -12.82
N LEU A 6 3.59 -13.48 -12.89
CA LEU A 6 4.75 -12.59 -12.93
C LEU A 6 5.05 -12.19 -14.37
N PHE A 7 5.20 -10.88 -14.59
CA PHE A 7 5.73 -10.29 -15.81
C PHE A 7 7.18 -9.85 -15.54
N PRO A 8 8.17 -10.73 -15.77
CA PRO A 8 9.58 -10.38 -15.59
C PRO A 8 10.00 -9.33 -16.64
N PRO A 9 10.80 -8.31 -16.26
CA PRO A 9 11.20 -7.26 -17.19
C PRO A 9 12.22 -7.74 -18.24
N ASP A 10 12.95 -8.80 -17.95
CA ASP A 10 14.08 -9.32 -18.70
C ASP A 10 13.73 -10.49 -19.65
N GLU A 11 12.53 -11.05 -19.54
CA GLU A 11 12.08 -12.19 -20.35
C GLU A 11 10.93 -11.81 -21.31
N ASP A 12 10.66 -12.67 -22.28
CA ASP A 12 9.68 -12.41 -23.34
C ASP A 12 8.26 -12.91 -23.01
N ALA A 13 8.05 -13.61 -21.88
CA ALA A 13 6.76 -14.18 -21.55
C ALA A 13 6.45 -14.10 -20.04
N PRO A 14 5.18 -13.88 -19.66
CA PRO A 14 4.76 -14.01 -18.28
C PRO A 14 4.77 -15.48 -17.84
N ARG A 15 4.96 -15.71 -16.54
CA ARG A 15 4.88 -17.05 -15.93
C ARG A 15 4.02 -17.05 -14.69
N VAL A 16 3.36 -18.17 -14.43
CA VAL A 16 2.68 -18.39 -13.15
C VAL A 16 3.74 -18.76 -12.11
N VAL A 17 3.73 -18.04 -10.98
CA VAL A 17 4.61 -18.29 -9.85
C VAL A 17 3.78 -18.46 -8.58
N GLU A 18 4.29 -19.26 -7.66
CA GLU A 18 3.69 -19.42 -6.34
C GLU A 18 4.31 -18.42 -5.37
N THR A 19 3.47 -17.77 -4.58
CA THR A 19 3.86 -16.83 -3.53
C THR A 19 3.23 -17.24 -2.21
N GLU A 20 3.91 -16.90 -1.12
CA GLU A 20 3.39 -17.09 0.23
C GLU A 20 2.15 -16.20 0.43
N CYS A 21 1.14 -16.79 1.05
CA CYS A 21 -0.14 -16.17 1.37
C CYS A 21 -0.49 -16.63 2.78
N GLU A 22 -0.41 -15.71 3.73
CA GLU A 22 -0.81 -15.92 5.11
C GLU A 22 -2.31 -15.61 5.22
N ILE A 23 -3.04 -16.43 5.97
CA ILE A 23 -4.48 -16.27 6.15
C ILE A 23 -4.73 -16.04 7.62
N TYR A 24 -5.35 -14.90 7.90
CA TYR A 24 -5.78 -14.49 9.23
C TYR A 24 -7.30 -14.52 9.26
N THR A 25 -7.89 -15.08 10.29
CA THR A 25 -9.32 -14.94 10.56
C THR A 25 -9.46 -13.89 11.63
N ASP A 26 -10.17 -12.80 11.32
CA ASP A 26 -10.50 -11.79 12.33
C ASP A 26 -11.63 -12.36 13.21
N GLU A 27 -11.34 -12.62 14.49
CA GLU A 27 -12.32 -13.14 15.44
C GLU A 27 -13.26 -12.03 15.96
N ASP A 28 -12.88 -10.76 15.80
CA ASP A 28 -13.56 -9.60 16.41
C ASP A 28 -14.45 -8.81 15.43
N VAL A 29 -14.36 -9.09 14.12
CA VAL A 29 -15.24 -8.52 13.10
C VAL A 29 -16.27 -9.57 12.70
N ASP A 30 -17.55 -9.28 12.98
CA ASP A 30 -18.71 -10.14 12.69
C ASP A 30 -18.55 -10.94 11.38
N GLN A 31 -18.58 -12.27 11.49
CA GLN A 31 -18.66 -13.28 10.41
C GLN A 31 -17.38 -13.86 9.80
N GLY A 32 -16.30 -14.09 10.56
CA GLY A 32 -15.27 -15.06 10.15
C GLY A 32 -14.64 -14.78 8.77
N ASP A 33 -14.56 -13.51 8.41
CA ASP A 33 -13.99 -13.09 7.14
C ASP A 33 -12.49 -13.32 7.16
N GLU A 34 -12.03 -14.17 6.25
CA GLU A 34 -10.61 -14.45 6.05
C GLU A 34 -9.94 -13.23 5.44
N THR A 35 -8.93 -12.68 6.11
CA THR A 35 -8.02 -11.69 5.57
C THR A 35 -6.76 -12.40 5.08
N HIS A 36 -6.45 -12.24 3.80
CA HIS A 36 -5.21 -12.80 3.26
C HIS A 36 -4.12 -11.72 3.21
N GLU A 37 -2.94 -12.05 3.70
CA GLU A 37 -1.73 -11.24 3.55
C GLU A 37 -0.81 -11.89 2.53
N VAL A 38 -0.49 -11.15 1.47
CA VAL A 38 0.40 -11.60 0.38
C VAL A 38 1.51 -10.58 0.21
N ARG A 39 2.76 -11.05 0.27
CA ARG A 39 3.96 -10.24 0.09
C ARG A 39 4.32 -10.11 -1.39
N ILE A 40 3.56 -9.30 -2.12
CA ILE A 40 3.77 -9.03 -3.55
C ILE A 40 4.94 -8.05 -3.73
N GLY A 41 4.97 -7.00 -2.93
CA GLY A 41 5.93 -5.90 -3.01
C GLY A 41 7.36 -6.37 -2.77
N THR A 42 7.63 -6.84 -1.55
CA THR A 42 8.98 -7.18 -1.12
C THR A 42 9.55 -8.38 -1.87
N THR A 43 8.75 -9.42 -2.10
CA THR A 43 9.19 -10.67 -2.72
C THR A 43 9.27 -10.61 -4.25
N LEU A 44 8.29 -9.98 -4.92
CA LEU A 44 8.17 -10.06 -6.39
C LEU A 44 8.49 -8.74 -7.10
N LEU A 45 8.23 -7.60 -6.45
CA LEU A 45 8.45 -6.27 -7.05
C LEU A 45 9.73 -5.58 -6.55
N GLY A 46 10.32 -6.07 -5.44
CA GLY A 46 11.48 -5.44 -4.79
C GLY A 46 11.16 -4.08 -4.17
N THR A 47 9.92 -3.83 -3.74
CA THR A 47 9.46 -2.55 -3.19
C THR A 47 8.59 -2.74 -1.95
N SER A 48 8.60 -1.78 -1.03
CA SER A 48 7.70 -1.79 0.13
C SER A 48 6.35 -1.15 -0.16
N THR A 49 6.21 -0.40 -1.26
CA THR A 49 4.95 0.28 -1.62
C THR A 49 4.42 -0.27 -2.93
N VAL A 50 3.31 -1.00 -2.85
CA VAL A 50 2.67 -1.60 -4.01
C VAL A 50 1.51 -0.74 -4.46
N THR A 51 1.46 -0.46 -5.76
CA THR A 51 0.29 0.11 -6.41
C THR A 51 -0.31 -0.94 -7.32
N ALA A 52 -1.63 -1.14 -7.25
CA ALA A 52 -2.36 -2.01 -8.14
C ALA A 52 -3.50 -1.28 -8.84
N ILE A 53 -3.74 -1.67 -10.09
CA ILE A 53 -4.87 -1.21 -10.90
C ILE A 53 -5.74 -2.39 -11.33
N PRO A 54 -7.06 -2.21 -11.42
CA PRO A 54 -7.93 -3.26 -11.91
C PRO A 54 -7.70 -3.53 -13.40
N ILE A 55 -7.79 -4.80 -13.76
CA ILE A 55 -7.68 -5.33 -15.12
C ILE A 55 -9.01 -6.00 -15.47
N GLY A 56 -9.63 -5.53 -16.55
CA GLY A 56 -10.89 -6.10 -17.04
C GLY A 56 -12.11 -5.91 -16.12
N PRO A 57 -13.23 -6.56 -16.47
CA PRO A 57 -14.47 -6.52 -15.69
C PRO A 57 -14.41 -7.43 -14.46
N ILE A 58 -15.40 -7.26 -13.58
CA ILE A 58 -15.65 -8.19 -12.46
C ILE A 58 -16.18 -9.50 -13.03
N ALA A 59 -15.61 -10.62 -12.60
CA ALA A 59 -15.99 -11.98 -12.96
C ALA A 59 -16.67 -12.68 -11.78
N PHE A 60 -17.72 -13.44 -12.05
CA PHE A 60 -18.41 -14.27 -11.07
C PHE A 60 -18.00 -15.73 -11.29
N SER A 61 -17.64 -16.43 -10.21
CA SER A 61 -17.22 -17.82 -10.34
C SER A 61 -18.41 -18.71 -10.73
N ALA A 62 -18.25 -19.47 -11.81
CA ALA A 62 -19.24 -20.43 -12.30
C ALA A 62 -19.27 -21.73 -11.47
N ASP A 63 -18.30 -21.93 -10.58
CA ASP A 63 -18.09 -23.18 -9.84
C ASP A 63 -19.03 -23.36 -8.63
N SER A 64 -19.85 -22.34 -8.33
CA SER A 64 -20.96 -22.52 -7.40
C SER A 64 -22.13 -23.12 -8.16
N SER A 65 -22.61 -24.29 -7.74
CA SER A 65 -23.81 -24.95 -8.29
C SER A 65 -25.08 -24.08 -8.29
N ASN A 66 -25.04 -22.90 -7.65
CA ASN A 66 -26.08 -21.88 -7.62
C ASN A 66 -25.69 -20.55 -8.33
N GLY A 67 -24.58 -20.49 -9.08
CA GLY A 67 -24.14 -19.29 -9.80
C GLY A 67 -23.76 -18.08 -8.93
N SER A 68 -23.60 -18.29 -7.61
CA SER A 68 -23.43 -17.23 -6.60
C SER A 68 -22.04 -17.27 -5.94
N GLY A 69 -20.99 -17.49 -6.73
CA GLY A 69 -19.63 -17.27 -6.24
C GLY A 69 -19.41 -15.76 -5.98
N PRO A 70 -18.61 -15.39 -4.96
CA PRO A 70 -18.31 -13.98 -4.72
C PRO A 70 -17.63 -13.36 -5.94
N PRO A 71 -17.93 -12.09 -6.25
CA PRO A 71 -17.33 -11.41 -7.39
C PRO A 71 -15.81 -11.33 -7.22
N THR A 72 -15.09 -11.56 -8.31
CA THR A 72 -13.62 -11.48 -8.36
C THR A 72 -13.18 -10.55 -9.48
N ARG A 73 -11.96 -10.01 -9.36
CA ARG A 73 -11.39 -9.16 -10.40
C ARG A 73 -9.88 -9.37 -10.49
N LEU A 74 -9.34 -9.21 -11.70
CA LEU A 74 -7.90 -9.19 -11.95
C LEU A 74 -7.33 -7.82 -11.63
N TYR A 75 -6.10 -7.80 -11.16
CA TYR A 75 -5.34 -6.60 -10.84
C TYR A 75 -3.91 -6.72 -11.30
N LEU A 76 -3.33 -5.61 -11.73
CA LEU A 76 -1.92 -5.49 -12.05
C LEU A 76 -1.24 -4.65 -10.96
N ALA A 77 -0.40 -5.29 -10.16
CA ALA A 77 0.48 -4.66 -9.19
C ALA A 77 1.84 -4.28 -9.79
N PHE A 78 2.36 -3.13 -9.36
CA PHE A 78 3.62 -2.55 -9.79
C PHE A 78 4.16 -1.55 -8.75
N ASP A 79 5.45 -1.24 -8.84
CA ASP A 79 6.04 -0.12 -8.13
C ASP A 79 5.80 1.17 -8.91
N ALA A 80 5.01 2.09 -8.34
CA ALA A 80 4.68 3.36 -8.96
C ALA A 80 5.86 4.34 -9.04
N SER A 81 6.85 4.22 -8.14
CA SER A 81 8.02 5.10 -8.09
C SER A 81 8.91 4.98 -9.33
N ILE A 82 8.88 3.81 -9.98
CA ILE A 82 9.72 3.52 -11.16
C ILE A 82 8.97 3.64 -12.50
N GLN A 83 7.68 4.00 -12.50
CA GLN A 83 6.91 4.19 -13.75
C GLN A 83 7.13 5.56 -14.40
N GLY A 84 7.91 6.45 -13.77
CA GLY A 84 8.19 7.78 -14.28
C GLY A 84 9.09 7.79 -15.54
N PRO A 85 9.03 8.86 -16.36
CA PRO A 85 9.85 8.99 -17.57
C PRO A 85 11.35 9.07 -17.29
N THR A 86 11.73 9.47 -16.07
CA THR A 86 13.12 9.59 -15.60
C THR A 86 13.67 8.30 -14.97
N SER A 87 12.86 7.25 -14.91
CA SER A 87 13.26 5.97 -14.32
C SER A 87 14.34 5.29 -15.19
N SER A 88 15.39 4.80 -14.54
CA SER A 88 16.45 4.00 -15.17
C SER A 88 16.05 2.54 -15.39
N GLN A 89 14.91 2.11 -14.84
CA GLN A 89 14.44 0.73 -14.96
C GLN A 89 14.09 0.38 -16.41
N PRO A 90 14.42 -0.83 -16.91
CA PRO A 90 14.09 -1.23 -18.26
C PRO A 90 12.57 -1.32 -18.47
N LEU A 91 12.15 -1.19 -19.73
CA LEU A 91 10.78 -1.51 -20.12
C LEU A 91 10.53 -3.00 -19.88
N ASN A 92 9.31 -3.33 -19.45
CA ASN A 92 8.92 -4.70 -19.22
C ASN A 92 8.73 -5.44 -20.55
N ARG A 93 9.70 -6.29 -20.91
CA ARG A 93 9.69 -7.04 -22.18
C ARG A 93 8.52 -8.01 -22.28
N ALA A 94 8.17 -8.69 -21.19
CA ALA A 94 7.04 -9.62 -21.18
C ALA A 94 5.72 -8.87 -21.48
N ALA A 95 5.51 -7.71 -20.86
CA ALA A 95 4.34 -6.87 -21.12
C ALA A 95 4.27 -6.41 -22.58
N LEU A 96 5.40 -5.90 -23.12
CA LEU A 96 5.50 -5.50 -24.53
C LEU A 96 5.13 -6.64 -25.48
N ARG A 97 5.67 -7.83 -25.23
CA ARG A 97 5.45 -9.02 -26.06
C ARG A 97 4.00 -9.46 -26.06
N ILE A 98 3.34 -9.52 -24.91
CA ILE A 98 1.94 -9.98 -24.87
C ILE A 98 0.93 -8.96 -25.40
N THR A 99 1.33 -7.68 -25.51
CA THR A 99 0.49 -6.66 -26.13
C THR A 99 0.63 -6.58 -27.64
N ASP A 100 1.57 -7.34 -28.24
CA ASP A 100 1.93 -7.27 -29.67
C ASP A 100 2.11 -5.82 -30.17
N ASP A 101 2.61 -4.94 -29.29
CA ASP A 101 2.68 -3.50 -29.53
C ASP A 101 4.13 -3.02 -29.43
N ASP A 102 4.63 -2.46 -30.53
CA ASP A 102 5.94 -1.83 -30.59
C ASP A 102 5.95 -0.45 -29.90
N GLN A 103 4.78 0.13 -29.60
CA GLN A 103 4.64 1.42 -28.92
C GLN A 103 3.56 1.40 -27.83
N PRO A 104 3.84 0.77 -26.67
CA PRO A 104 2.86 0.64 -25.62
C PRO A 104 2.37 2.02 -25.16
N HIS A 105 1.06 2.18 -25.04
CA HIS A 105 0.44 3.43 -24.56
C HIS A 105 0.94 3.86 -23.18
N ARG A 106 1.33 2.89 -22.36
CA ARG A 106 2.01 3.12 -21.10
C ARG A 106 3.32 2.34 -21.11
N PRO A 107 4.48 3.01 -21.00
CA PRO A 107 5.77 2.33 -20.92
C PRO A 107 5.91 1.70 -19.52
N TRP A 108 5.38 0.49 -19.34
CA TRP A 108 5.53 -0.25 -18.09
C TRP A 108 7.00 -0.58 -17.85
N ARG A 109 7.49 -0.22 -16.67
CA ARG A 109 8.89 -0.44 -16.27
C ARG A 109 9.00 -1.37 -15.08
N GLY A 110 10.09 -2.13 -15.05
CA GLY A 110 10.38 -3.09 -13.98
C GLY A 110 9.41 -4.28 -13.94
N PRO A 111 9.45 -5.09 -12.88
CA PRO A 111 8.56 -6.24 -12.71
C PRO A 111 7.10 -5.78 -12.53
N LEU A 112 6.16 -6.58 -13.05
CA LEU A 112 4.73 -6.43 -12.79
C LEU A 112 4.17 -7.75 -12.28
N VAL A 113 3.13 -7.69 -11.45
CA VAL A 113 2.46 -8.88 -10.91
C VAL A 113 0.97 -8.80 -11.17
N GLY A 114 0.45 -9.76 -11.93
CA GLY A 114 -0.97 -10.00 -12.10
C GLY A 114 -1.50 -10.90 -10.99
N PHE A 115 -2.58 -10.49 -10.33
CA PHE A 115 -3.28 -11.30 -9.33
C PHE A 115 -4.79 -11.19 -9.47
N ARG A 116 -5.53 -12.10 -8.82
CA ARG A 116 -6.99 -12.05 -8.71
C ARG A 116 -7.38 -11.90 -7.26
N ALA A 117 -8.38 -11.06 -6.98
CA ALA A 117 -8.92 -10.89 -5.64
C ALA A 117 -10.44 -10.76 -5.68
N ARG A 118 -11.10 -11.08 -4.56
CA ARG A 118 -12.54 -10.86 -4.37
C ARG A 118 -12.85 -9.37 -4.19
N GLU A 119 -13.95 -8.94 -4.78
CA GLU A 119 -14.44 -7.56 -4.69
C GLU A 119 -15.47 -7.45 -3.54
N PRO A 120 -15.42 -6.39 -2.70
CA PRO A 120 -14.46 -5.29 -2.72
C PRO A 120 -13.11 -5.67 -2.10
N VAL A 121 -12.01 -5.45 -2.82
CA VAL A 121 -10.65 -5.85 -2.38
C VAL A 121 -10.21 -5.14 -1.09
N ARG A 122 -10.71 -3.93 -0.84
CA ARG A 122 -10.34 -3.13 0.33
C ARG A 122 -10.77 -3.75 1.66
N THR A 123 -11.81 -4.59 1.64
CA THR A 123 -12.46 -5.06 2.86
C THR A 123 -11.98 -6.46 3.25
N HIS A 124 -11.79 -7.36 2.29
CA HIS A 124 -11.53 -8.78 2.62
C HIS A 124 -10.18 -9.29 2.10
N ARG A 125 -9.51 -8.58 1.18
CA ARG A 125 -8.24 -9.01 0.53
C ARG A 125 -8.14 -10.51 0.19
N GLN A 126 -9.24 -11.18 -0.09
CA GLN A 126 -9.23 -12.61 -0.39
C GLN A 126 -8.73 -12.83 -1.81
N PHE A 127 -7.52 -13.36 -1.94
CA PHE A 127 -6.88 -13.65 -3.22
C PHE A 127 -7.34 -14.99 -3.79
N VAL A 128 -7.35 -15.07 -5.11
CA VAL A 128 -7.71 -16.28 -5.87
C VAL A 128 -6.58 -16.58 -6.85
N ASP A 129 -6.30 -17.86 -7.07
CA ASP A 129 -5.28 -18.29 -8.02
C ASP A 129 -5.56 -17.73 -9.42
N VAL A 130 -4.50 -17.21 -10.04
CA VAL A 130 -4.48 -16.93 -11.48
C VAL A 130 -3.87 -18.09 -12.24
N GLY A 131 -4.26 -18.23 -13.51
CA GLY A 131 -3.70 -19.22 -14.41
C GLY A 131 -3.34 -18.66 -15.78
N PRO A 132 -2.78 -19.50 -16.67
CA PRO A 132 -2.41 -19.10 -18.02
C PRO A 132 -3.58 -18.52 -18.84
N GLN A 133 -4.82 -18.91 -18.54
CA GLN A 133 -6.02 -18.38 -19.17
C GLN A 133 -6.24 -16.88 -18.93
N ASP A 134 -5.66 -16.31 -17.86
CA ASP A 134 -5.82 -14.90 -17.51
C ASP A 134 -4.92 -13.97 -18.33
N VAL A 135 -3.89 -14.51 -19.01
CA VAL A 135 -2.89 -13.72 -19.77
C VAL A 135 -3.55 -12.81 -20.81
N ALA A 136 -4.58 -13.29 -21.52
CA ALA A 136 -5.28 -12.50 -22.53
C ALA A 136 -6.02 -11.28 -21.93
N ALA A 137 -6.55 -11.42 -20.71
CA ALA A 137 -7.18 -10.31 -20.00
C ALA A 137 -6.14 -9.26 -19.58
N PHE A 138 -4.97 -9.69 -19.12
CA PHE A 138 -3.85 -8.79 -18.84
C PHE A 138 -3.33 -8.09 -20.10
N ALA A 139 -3.17 -8.79 -21.22
CA ALA A 139 -2.80 -8.17 -22.50
C ALA A 139 -3.78 -7.06 -22.90
N THR A 140 -5.08 -7.35 -22.81
CA THR A 140 -6.14 -6.36 -23.07
C THR A 140 -6.04 -5.16 -22.13
N GLY A 141 -5.83 -5.39 -20.83
CA GLY A 141 -5.72 -4.33 -19.84
C GLY A 141 -4.46 -3.47 -19.98
N LEU A 142 -3.31 -4.09 -20.28
CA LEU A 142 -2.04 -3.41 -20.51
C LEU A 142 -2.07 -2.53 -21.76
N ASN A 143 -2.82 -2.94 -22.78
CA ASN A 143 -3.03 -2.16 -24.02
C ASN A 143 -4.17 -1.12 -23.89
N SER A 144 -4.85 -1.04 -22.74
CA SER A 144 -5.93 -0.07 -22.56
C SER A 144 -5.41 1.36 -22.52
N ARG A 145 -6.01 2.24 -23.33
CA ARG A 145 -5.79 3.69 -23.29
C ARG A 145 -6.60 4.39 -22.19
N ALA A 146 -7.61 3.71 -21.64
CA ALA A 146 -8.45 4.30 -20.63
C ALA A 146 -7.65 4.45 -19.32
N PRO A 147 -7.78 5.59 -18.61
CA PRO A 147 -7.19 5.69 -17.29
C PRO A 147 -7.79 4.62 -16.36
N PRO A 148 -7.00 4.05 -15.45
CA PRO A 148 -7.52 3.11 -14.46
C PRO A 148 -8.66 3.76 -13.67
N PRO A 149 -9.78 3.08 -13.44
CA PRO A 149 -10.92 3.65 -12.74
C PRO A 149 -10.62 3.96 -11.27
N HIS A 150 -9.67 3.23 -10.66
CA HIS A 150 -9.17 3.47 -9.33
C HIS A 150 -7.79 2.82 -9.15
N PHE A 151 -7.08 3.25 -8.11
CA PHE A 151 -5.83 2.65 -7.67
C PHE A 151 -6.03 2.05 -6.27
N LEU A 152 -5.38 0.92 -6.04
CA LEU A 152 -5.17 0.35 -4.73
C LEU A 152 -3.70 0.59 -4.38
N THR A 153 -3.42 1.14 -3.22
CA THR A 153 -2.05 1.32 -2.75
C THR A 153 -1.98 0.78 -1.33
N TRP A 154 -0.97 -0.04 -1.07
CA TRP A 154 -0.65 -0.49 0.27
C TRP A 154 0.86 -0.50 0.47
N ARG A 155 1.26 -0.37 1.73
CA ARG A 155 2.64 -0.55 2.16
C ARG A 155 2.74 -1.95 2.75
N GLU A 156 3.70 -2.73 2.26
CA GLU A 156 4.17 -3.93 2.93
C GLU A 156 5.20 -3.50 3.97
N MET A 157 4.97 -3.89 5.23
CA MET A 157 5.96 -3.66 6.26
C MET A 157 7.08 -4.68 6.05
N PRO A 158 8.34 -4.23 5.95
CA PRO A 158 9.45 -5.16 5.94
C PRO A 158 9.48 -5.92 7.29
N PRO A 159 9.94 -7.18 7.31
CA PRO A 159 9.80 -8.07 8.47
C PRO A 159 10.49 -7.57 9.75
N ASP A 160 11.45 -6.66 9.62
CA ASP A 160 12.11 -5.95 10.72
C ASP A 160 11.25 -4.82 11.32
N GLU A 161 10.51 -4.06 10.50
CA GLU A 161 9.53 -3.06 10.98
C GLU A 161 8.26 -3.70 11.57
N VAL A 162 7.90 -4.91 11.13
CA VAL A 162 6.76 -5.67 11.67
C VAL A 162 6.94 -5.93 13.18
N LEU A 163 8.18 -6.23 13.61
CA LEU A 163 8.45 -6.49 15.02
C LEU A 163 8.27 -5.22 15.86
N GLU A 164 8.68 -4.05 15.36
CA GLU A 164 8.48 -2.78 16.05
C GLU A 164 6.99 -2.39 16.15
N ASP A 165 6.21 -2.56 15.08
CA ASP A 165 4.76 -2.26 15.12
C ASP A 165 4.01 -3.23 16.04
N ILE A 166 4.33 -4.53 15.99
CA ILE A 166 3.72 -5.53 16.88
C ILE A 166 4.07 -5.25 18.33
N VAL A 167 5.36 -5.00 18.63
CA VAL A 167 5.79 -4.64 19.99
C VAL A 167 5.07 -3.38 20.46
N MET A 168 4.89 -2.39 19.57
CA MET A 168 4.23 -1.14 19.95
C MET A 168 2.73 -1.27 20.15
N ARG A 169 2.04 -2.10 19.36
CA ARG A 169 0.64 -2.44 19.62
C ARG A 169 0.48 -3.18 20.94
N VAL A 170 1.28 -4.22 21.19
CA VAL A 170 1.21 -4.97 22.45
C VAL A 170 1.50 -4.07 23.65
N LEU A 171 2.47 -3.15 23.53
CA LEU A 171 2.79 -2.19 24.58
C LEU A 171 1.63 -1.21 24.82
N LEU A 172 1.04 -0.66 23.76
CA LEU A 172 -0.12 0.24 23.84
C LEU A 172 -1.35 -0.46 24.44
N GLU A 173 -1.59 -1.71 24.06
CA GLU A 173 -2.69 -2.49 24.58
C GLU A 173 -2.49 -2.85 26.06
N ALA A 174 -1.27 -3.20 26.45
CA ALA A 174 -0.90 -3.43 27.84
C ALA A 174 -1.05 -2.16 28.70
N LEU A 175 -0.62 -1.01 28.17
CA LEU A 175 -0.79 0.29 28.84
C LEU A 175 -2.27 0.68 28.96
N SER A 176 -3.09 0.39 27.93
CA SER A 176 -4.53 0.64 27.98
C SER A 176 -5.19 -0.24 29.04
N ARG A 177 -4.88 -1.54 29.06
CA ARG A 177 -5.41 -2.49 30.06
C ARG A 177 -4.98 -2.11 31.48
N ASP A 178 -3.76 -1.64 31.67
CA ASP A 178 -3.29 -1.21 33.00
C ASP A 178 -3.93 0.11 33.44
N ALA A 179 -4.18 1.05 32.51
CA ALA A 179 -4.92 2.28 32.79
C ALA A 179 -6.39 1.98 33.17
N GLU A 180 -7.03 1.05 32.48
CA GLU A 180 -8.39 0.58 32.80
C GLU A 180 -8.43 -0.15 34.15
N ALA A 181 -7.48 -1.04 34.41
CA ALA A 181 -7.37 -1.74 35.68
C ALA A 181 -7.04 -0.79 36.85
N SER A 182 -6.33 0.30 36.59
CA SER A 182 -6.05 1.36 37.58
C SER A 182 -7.28 2.21 37.88
N ARG A 183 -8.08 2.52 36.85
CA ARG A 183 -9.40 3.18 37.02
C ARG A 183 -10.39 2.29 37.77
N ALA A 184 -10.45 1.00 37.46
CA ALA A 184 -11.32 0.04 38.13
C ALA A 184 -10.93 -0.19 39.60
N ARG A 185 -9.64 -0.05 39.94
CA ARG A 185 -9.12 -0.14 41.30
C ARG A 185 -9.27 1.16 42.11
N GLY A 186 -9.86 2.21 41.53
CA GLY A 186 -10.10 3.48 42.22
C GLY A 186 -8.84 4.25 42.58
N ASN A 187 -7.71 3.96 41.92
CA ASN A 187 -6.50 4.76 42.11
C ASN A 187 -6.67 6.10 41.39
N PRO A 188 -6.52 7.24 42.08
CA PRO A 188 -6.60 8.54 41.43
C PRO A 188 -5.47 8.63 40.41
N MET A 189 -5.86 8.72 39.15
CA MET A 189 -4.98 9.14 38.05
C MET A 189 -4.24 10.40 38.52
N LEU A 190 -2.91 10.39 38.49
CA LEU A 190 -2.11 11.57 38.76
C LEU A 190 -2.60 12.68 37.82
N ASP A 191 -3.41 13.56 38.38
CA ASP A 191 -3.94 14.72 37.72
C ASP A 191 -2.78 15.69 37.51
N LEU A 192 -2.09 15.56 36.38
CA LEU A 192 -1.11 16.53 35.92
C LEU A 192 -1.78 17.85 35.48
N SER A 193 -3.10 18.02 35.69
CA SER A 193 -3.79 19.31 35.50
C SER A 193 -3.87 20.12 36.79
N LYS A 194 -2.74 20.38 37.43
CA LYS A 194 -2.60 21.46 38.41
C LYS A 194 -1.15 21.86 38.56
N ASP A 195 -0.68 22.60 37.57
CA ASP A 195 0.22 23.75 37.74
C ASP A 195 0.69 24.17 36.35
N HIS A 196 -0.02 25.09 35.71
CA HIS A 196 0.57 26.16 34.89
C HIS A 196 -0.55 27.09 34.38
N ASP A 197 -1.06 27.90 35.30
CA ASP A 197 -1.55 29.23 34.94
C ASP A 197 -0.43 30.21 35.33
N GLN A 198 0.56 30.37 34.44
CA GLN A 198 1.47 31.51 34.32
C GLN A 198 2.50 31.23 33.19
N ASN A 199 2.12 31.54 31.95
CA ASN A 199 2.96 32.20 30.93
C ASN A 199 2.33 32.04 29.54
N ALA A 200 1.31 32.84 29.27
CA ALA A 200 0.94 33.18 27.91
C ALA A 200 1.90 34.27 27.40
N GLY A 201 2.47 34.06 26.20
CA GLY A 201 3.07 35.12 25.38
C GLY A 201 4.60 35.23 25.46
N LEU A 202 5.38 34.31 24.89
CA LEU A 202 5.88 34.37 23.50
C LEU A 202 6.51 35.71 23.06
N ARG A 203 7.85 35.73 23.14
CA ARG A 203 8.83 36.16 22.12
C ARG A 203 8.58 37.49 21.39
N GLU A 204 9.39 38.51 21.71
CA GLU A 204 10.03 39.34 20.68
C GLU A 204 11.52 39.00 20.63
N PHE A 205 11.93 38.33 19.55
CA PHE A 205 13.32 38.36 19.09
C PHE A 205 13.53 39.70 18.38
N ARG A 206 14.35 40.59 18.94
CA ARG A 206 15.02 41.65 18.17
C ARG A 206 16.51 41.60 18.45
N LEU A 207 17.23 41.03 17.49
CA LEU A 207 18.64 41.34 17.26
C LEU A 207 18.70 42.74 16.63
N SER A 208 19.37 43.67 17.28
CA SER A 208 19.92 44.87 16.63
C SER A 208 21.16 45.31 17.39
N GLY A 209 22.27 45.31 16.65
CA GLY A 209 23.62 45.45 17.16
C GLY A 209 23.93 46.81 17.76
N ALA A 210 24.93 46.80 18.62
CA ALA A 210 25.64 47.99 19.04
C ALA A 210 26.53 48.48 17.89
N THR A 211 26.27 49.67 17.37
CA THR A 211 27.31 50.56 16.83
C THR A 211 26.85 52.00 16.90
N GLY A 212 27.66 52.85 17.54
CA GLY A 212 28.05 54.13 16.99
C GLY A 212 27.07 55.29 17.09
N THR A 213 27.27 56.10 18.13
CA THR A 213 27.07 57.55 18.06
C THR A 213 27.91 58.17 16.94
N THR A 214 27.31 58.78 15.91
CA THR A 214 27.73 60.09 15.34
C THR A 214 26.74 60.60 14.27
N THR A 215 26.33 61.88 14.40
CA THR A 215 26.06 62.92 13.36
C THR A 215 25.44 62.50 12.00
N THR A 216 24.43 63.18 11.41
CA THR A 216 24.31 64.63 11.17
C THR A 216 22.95 64.95 10.51
N SER A 217 22.44 66.16 10.79
CA SER A 217 21.81 67.11 9.85
C SER A 217 20.53 66.75 9.09
N SER A 218 19.46 67.46 9.44
CA SER A 218 18.41 67.90 8.50
C SER A 218 18.80 69.28 7.97
N ALA A 219 18.66 69.49 6.66
CA ALA A 219 18.34 70.79 6.08
C ALA A 219 17.66 70.59 4.72
N ARG A 220 16.37 70.93 4.70
CA ARG A 220 15.84 71.86 3.71
C ARG A 220 15.42 73.11 4.46
#